data_AF-A0A6C0GCL9-F1
#
_entry.id   AF-A0A6C0GCL9-F1
#
_cell.length_a   1.000
_cell.length_b   1.000
_cell.length_c   1.000
_cell.angle_alpha   90.00
_cell.angle_beta   90.00
_cell.angle_gamma   90.00
#
_symmetry.space_group_name_H-M   'P 1'
#
loop_
_entity.id
_entity.type
_entity.pdbx_description
1 polymer ?
#
loop_
_entity_poly.entity_id
_entity_poly.type
_entity_poly.pdbx_seq_one_letter_code
_entity_poly.pdbx_strand_id
1 'polypeptide(L)'
;MKTKRFFLFFLLLISTLNVILFSCQKEDEVQAASKVVDVPGAEGIYLHLEYTMGVGGFLYPEYRPYLLFKDGSIYQNLDTSIDKLDVAKSKQQEPKEWGTWEKKGNEFSITWSDGDTETWGEDEWFTTQAATAGEKIKGSYESISGGGNVAFGGDVMIFSATTISFDGDKFTYESTGGGSTSNLTAYSSQDKAGTYELKGNSIILKFNNGAVEKKFFYFYPDGKDVFGIGTRYYVPND
;
A
#
# COMPACT_ATOMS: atom_id res chain seq x y z
N MET A 1 43.27 35.64 -53.22
CA MET A 1 42.93 34.26 -52.82
C MET A 1 41.53 33.95 -53.37
N LYS A 2 41.46 33.05 -54.37
CA LYS A 2 40.32 32.28 -54.98
C LYS A 2 38.95 33.01 -55.16
N THR A 3 38.51 33.51 -56.33
CA THR A 3 38.25 32.96 -57.70
C THR A 3 36.85 32.33 -57.87
N LYS A 4 35.96 33.03 -58.62
CA LYS A 4 34.97 32.61 -59.66
C LYS A 4 34.13 31.32 -59.40
N ARG A 5 32.84 31.18 -59.76
CA ARG A 5 32.19 31.42 -61.08
C ARG A 5 30.68 31.10 -61.01
N PHE A 6 29.92 31.69 -61.94
CA PHE A 6 28.52 31.40 -62.35
C PHE A 6 28.25 29.92 -62.69
N PHE A 7 27.07 29.35 -62.35
CA PHE A 7 26.19 28.58 -63.27
C PHE A 7 24.86 28.07 -62.62
N LEU A 8 23.80 28.16 -63.44
CA LEU A 8 22.67 27.24 -63.66
C LEU A 8 21.59 26.91 -62.61
N PHE A 9 20.35 27.19 -63.06
CA PHE A 9 19.11 26.49 -62.76
C PHE A 9 19.25 24.96 -62.85
N PHE A 10 18.78 24.24 -61.83
CA PHE A 10 18.26 22.87 -61.98
C PHE A 10 17.09 22.65 -61.02
N LEU A 11 15.95 22.31 -61.59
CA LEU A 11 14.75 21.86 -60.90
C LEU A 11 14.98 20.41 -60.47
N LEU A 12 14.87 20.08 -59.18
CA LEU A 12 14.71 18.69 -58.75
C LEU A 12 13.74 18.61 -57.57
N LEU A 13 12.63 17.91 -57.81
CA LEU A 13 11.73 17.37 -56.79
C LEU A 13 12.56 16.56 -55.78
N ILE A 14 12.47 16.91 -54.49
CA ILE A 14 12.89 16.01 -53.41
C ILE A 14 11.69 15.81 -52.49
N SER A 15 11.17 14.59 -52.57
CA SER A 15 10.20 13.98 -51.67
C SER A 15 10.62 14.17 -50.21
N THR A 16 9.75 14.77 -49.40
CA THR A 16 9.92 14.84 -47.94
C THR A 16 9.76 13.45 -47.34
N LEU A 17 10.89 12.77 -47.16
CA LEU A 17 10.99 11.59 -46.31
C LEU A 17 10.96 12.07 -44.85
N ASN A 18 9.82 11.92 -44.18
CA ASN A 18 9.71 12.14 -42.73
C ASN A 18 10.54 11.05 -42.02
N VAL A 19 11.75 11.39 -41.64
CA VAL A 19 12.53 10.59 -40.68
C VAL A 19 11.96 10.88 -39.31
N ILE A 20 11.04 10.03 -38.86
CA ILE A 20 10.64 10.00 -37.46
C ILE A 20 11.83 9.44 -36.69
N LEU A 21 12.59 10.34 -36.06
CA LEU A 21 13.50 9.99 -34.98
C LEU A 21 12.63 9.39 -33.87
N PHE A 22 12.66 8.05 -33.74
CA PHE A 22 12.26 7.38 -32.51
C PHE A 22 13.24 7.81 -31.42
N SER A 23 12.94 8.95 -30.78
CA SER A 23 13.44 9.21 -29.44
C SER A 23 12.80 8.15 -28.55
N CYS A 24 13.64 7.32 -27.94
CA CYS A 24 13.25 6.38 -26.90
C CYS A 24 12.78 7.21 -25.70
N GLN A 25 11.50 7.61 -25.70
CA GLN A 25 10.86 8.12 -24.49
C GLN A 25 10.65 6.90 -23.59
N LYS A 26 11.56 6.75 -22.63
CA LYS A 26 11.30 6.03 -21.40
C LYS A 26 10.05 6.69 -20.83
N GLU A 27 8.93 5.97 -20.84
CA GLU A 27 7.74 6.40 -20.13
C GLU A 27 8.14 6.42 -18.66
N ASP A 28 8.36 7.63 -18.13
CA ASP A 28 8.37 7.87 -16.70
C ASP A 28 6.96 7.51 -16.22
N GLU A 29 6.77 6.25 -15.88
CA GLU A 29 5.64 5.78 -15.10
C GLU A 29 5.80 6.39 -13.70
N VAL A 30 5.40 7.64 -13.59
CA VAL A 30 5.25 8.30 -12.29
C VAL A 30 4.22 7.47 -11.54
N GLN A 31 4.69 6.73 -10.53
CA GLN A 31 3.88 6.10 -9.48
C GLN A 31 2.84 7.11 -9.00
N ALA A 32 1.65 7.06 -9.58
CA ALA A 32 0.58 7.94 -9.21
C ALA A 32 0.00 7.39 -7.90
N ALA A 33 0.19 8.13 -6.81
CA ALA A 33 -0.40 7.79 -5.53
C ALA A 33 -1.90 7.54 -5.71
N SER A 34 -2.35 6.35 -5.30
CA SER A 34 -3.78 6.05 -5.29
C SER A 34 -4.46 7.07 -4.38
N LYS A 35 -5.48 7.77 -4.90
CA LYS A 35 -6.22 8.75 -4.10
C LYS A 35 -6.78 8.03 -2.87
N VAL A 36 -6.29 8.40 -1.69
CA VAL A 36 -6.89 7.98 -0.42
C VAL A 36 -8.29 8.57 -0.39
N VAL A 37 -9.29 7.71 -0.58
CA VAL A 37 -10.67 8.16 -0.86
C VAL A 37 -11.32 8.81 0.37
N ASP A 38 -10.83 8.51 1.57
CA ASP A 38 -11.63 8.70 2.79
C ASP A 38 -10.99 9.57 3.89
N VAL A 39 -9.78 10.14 3.70
CA VAL A 39 -9.14 11.00 4.72
C VAL A 39 -8.93 12.43 4.19
N PRO A 40 -9.60 13.46 4.76
CA PRO A 40 -9.41 14.84 4.35
C PRO A 40 -7.95 15.30 4.43
N GLY A 41 -7.45 15.90 3.36
CA GLY A 41 -6.07 16.41 3.29
C GLY A 41 -5.00 15.33 3.06
N ALA A 42 -5.37 14.06 2.96
CA ALA A 42 -4.41 13.01 2.60
C ALA A 42 -3.85 13.21 1.20
N GLU A 43 -2.55 12.97 1.09
CA GLU A 43 -1.81 12.88 -0.18
C GLU A 43 -1.87 11.44 -0.70
N GLY A 44 -1.49 10.48 0.14
CA GLY A 44 -1.32 9.10 -0.26
C GLY A 44 -0.96 8.21 0.92
N ILE A 45 -1.00 6.90 0.70
CA ILE A 45 -0.42 5.92 1.62
C ILE A 45 0.79 5.30 0.95
N TYR A 46 1.89 5.37 1.68
CA TYR A 46 3.21 4.97 1.25
C TYR A 46 3.65 3.79 2.10
N LEU A 47 4.24 2.79 1.46
CA LEU A 47 4.88 1.67 2.13
C LEU A 47 6.38 1.97 2.13
N HIS A 48 7.00 1.98 3.31
CA HIS A 48 8.43 2.22 3.47
C HIS A 48 9.13 0.93 3.89
N LEU A 49 10.28 0.66 3.28
CA LEU A 49 11.13 -0.49 3.57
C LEU A 49 11.85 -0.29 4.90
N GLU A 50 11.51 -1.13 5.86
CA GLU A 50 12.16 -1.23 7.16
C GLU A 50 12.81 -2.62 7.30
N TYR A 51 13.74 -2.74 8.26
CA TYR A 51 14.38 -4.01 8.57
C TYR A 51 14.12 -4.37 10.03
N THR A 52 13.41 -5.48 10.24
CA THR A 52 13.14 -6.02 11.56
C THR A 52 14.04 -7.23 11.83
N MET A 53 14.49 -7.40 13.07
CA MET A 53 15.27 -8.56 13.49
C MET A 53 14.36 -9.70 13.97
N GLY A 54 14.43 -10.83 13.29
CA GLY A 54 13.72 -12.06 13.64
C GLY A 54 14.43 -12.94 14.66
N VAL A 55 13.80 -14.06 15.00
CA VAL A 55 14.36 -15.08 15.92
C VAL A 55 15.68 -15.60 15.34
N GLY A 56 16.74 -15.57 16.16
CA GLY A 56 18.09 -15.97 15.73
C GLY A 56 18.94 -14.83 15.15
N GLY A 57 18.46 -13.59 15.16
CA GLY A 57 19.23 -12.41 14.74
C GLY A 57 19.20 -12.14 13.23
N PHE A 58 18.33 -12.82 12.49
CA PHE A 58 18.17 -12.61 11.04
C PHE A 58 17.38 -11.33 10.76
N LEU A 59 17.94 -10.41 9.98
CA LEU A 59 17.21 -9.22 9.51
C LEU A 59 16.31 -9.60 8.33
N TYR A 60 15.05 -9.21 8.38
CA TYR A 60 14.13 -9.36 7.26
C TYR A 60 13.47 -8.02 6.89
N PRO A 61 13.21 -7.80 5.59
CA PRO A 61 12.54 -6.59 5.13
C PRO A 61 11.05 -6.60 5.53
N GLU A 62 10.56 -5.46 5.97
CA GLU A 62 9.17 -5.21 6.31
C GLU A 62 8.74 -3.91 5.64
N TYR A 63 7.62 -3.94 4.93
CA TYR A 63 7.11 -2.74 4.26
C TYR A 63 5.98 -2.15 5.08
N ARG A 64 6.29 -1.09 5.81
CA ARG A 64 5.39 -0.48 6.79
C ARG A 64 4.57 0.65 6.17
N PRO A 65 3.24 0.68 6.37
CA PRO A 65 2.40 1.72 5.79
C PRO A 65 2.41 3.02 6.60
N TYR A 66 2.48 4.14 5.89
CA TYR A 66 2.44 5.50 6.40
C TYR A 66 1.42 6.35 5.61
N LEU A 67 0.64 7.14 6.32
CA LEU A 67 -0.31 8.08 5.73
C LEU A 67 0.32 9.46 5.67
N LEU A 68 0.54 9.96 4.45
CA LEU A 68 1.09 11.29 4.20
C LEU A 68 -0.04 12.27 3.87
N PHE A 69 0.07 13.48 4.40
CA PHE A 69 -0.87 14.59 4.18
C PHE A 69 -0.24 15.70 3.36
N LYS A 70 -1.08 16.40 2.58
CA LYS A 70 -0.69 17.53 1.73
C LYS A 70 -0.15 18.74 2.49
N ASP A 71 -0.44 18.83 3.78
CA ASP A 71 0.08 19.88 4.67
C ASP A 71 1.51 19.59 5.17
N GLY A 72 2.12 18.47 4.75
CA GLY A 72 3.44 18.02 5.19
C GLY A 72 3.40 17.19 6.48
N SER A 73 2.23 16.80 6.99
CA SER A 73 2.14 15.88 8.14
C SER A 73 2.25 14.41 7.68
N ILE A 74 2.83 13.57 8.52
CA ILE A 74 2.88 12.10 8.34
C ILE A 74 2.32 11.41 9.59
N TYR A 75 1.63 10.28 9.39
CA TYR A 75 1.05 9.46 10.44
C TYR A 75 1.38 7.97 10.23
N GLN A 76 1.78 7.28 11.31
CA GLN A 76 2.29 5.89 11.23
C GLN A 76 1.39 4.82 11.86
N ASN A 77 0.34 5.20 12.60
CA ASN A 77 -0.51 4.24 13.31
C ASN A 77 -1.74 3.83 12.46
N LEU A 78 -1.53 2.92 11.50
CA LEU A 78 -2.55 2.47 10.55
C LEU A 78 -3.20 1.12 10.91
N ASP A 79 -3.27 0.77 12.20
CA ASP A 79 -3.89 -0.49 12.65
C ASP A 79 -5.43 -0.50 12.56
N THR A 80 -6.04 0.67 12.64
CA THR A 80 -7.50 0.84 12.54
C THR A 80 -7.89 1.47 11.22
N SER A 81 -9.18 1.40 10.89
CA SER A 81 -9.68 1.98 9.66
C SER A 81 -9.46 3.50 9.61
N ILE A 82 -8.75 3.96 8.59
CA ILE A 82 -8.33 5.35 8.44
C ILE A 82 -9.49 6.32 8.16
N ASP A 83 -10.61 5.84 7.64
CA ASP A 83 -11.80 6.65 7.34
C ASP A 83 -12.42 7.30 8.59
N LYS A 84 -12.11 6.78 9.78
CA LYS A 84 -12.56 7.32 11.07
C LYS A 84 -11.49 8.17 11.76
N LEU A 85 -10.34 8.39 11.13
CA LEU A 85 -9.25 9.17 11.72
C LEU A 85 -9.68 10.64 11.86
N ASP A 86 -9.91 11.07 13.09
CA ASP A 86 -9.97 12.48 13.44
C ASP A 86 -8.54 12.99 13.63
N VAL A 87 -7.99 13.61 12.58
CA VAL A 87 -6.60 14.09 12.54
C VAL A 87 -6.27 15.04 13.69
N ALA A 88 -7.18 15.97 13.99
CA ALA A 88 -6.92 16.98 15.03
C ALA A 88 -6.90 16.34 16.42
N LYS A 89 -7.84 15.44 16.69
CA LYS A 89 -7.89 14.69 17.95
C LYS A 89 -6.72 13.72 18.07
N SER A 90 -6.37 13.02 17.00
CA SER A 90 -5.24 12.09 16.94
C SER A 90 -3.92 12.81 17.25
N LYS A 91 -3.62 13.94 16.59
CA LYS A 91 -2.43 14.75 16.91
C LYS A 91 -2.31 15.14 18.39
N GLN A 92 -3.44 15.30 19.09
CA GLN A 92 -3.45 15.62 20.52
C GLN A 92 -3.28 14.39 21.42
N GLN A 93 -3.87 13.25 21.04
CA GLN A 93 -3.94 12.05 21.87
C GLN A 93 -2.74 11.11 21.67
N GLU A 94 -2.20 11.07 20.45
CA GLU A 94 -1.11 10.19 20.05
C GLU A 94 -0.01 10.98 19.33
N PRO A 95 0.53 12.07 19.93
CA PRO A 95 1.50 12.94 19.24
C PRO A 95 2.75 12.22 18.74
N LYS A 96 3.11 11.09 19.38
CA LYS A 96 4.24 10.23 19.00
C LYS A 96 4.06 9.52 17.66
N GLU A 97 2.82 9.34 17.22
CA GLU A 97 2.50 8.70 15.94
C GLU A 97 2.53 9.67 14.76
N TRP A 98 2.86 10.95 15.02
CA TRP A 98 2.89 12.02 14.04
C TRP A 98 4.29 12.58 13.85
N GLY A 99 4.53 13.04 12.63
CA GLY A 99 5.73 13.78 12.24
C GLY A 99 5.44 14.75 11.09
N THR A 100 6.51 15.26 10.50
CA THR A 100 6.48 16.04 9.26
C THR A 100 7.30 15.38 8.18
N TRP A 101 6.92 15.59 6.92
CA TRP A 101 7.66 15.13 5.75
C TRP A 101 7.86 16.25 4.73
N GLU A 102 8.96 16.15 3.99
CA GLU A 102 9.23 16.94 2.78
C GLU A 102 9.72 16.00 1.69
N LYS A 103 9.32 16.22 0.43
CA LYS A 103 9.82 15.46 -0.72
C LYS A 103 10.71 16.32 -1.60
N LYS A 104 11.92 15.83 -1.91
CA LYS A 104 12.86 16.44 -2.85
C LYS A 104 13.26 15.42 -3.90
N GLY A 105 12.78 15.58 -5.14
CA GLY A 105 12.92 14.54 -6.15
C GLY A 105 12.18 13.27 -5.73
N ASN A 106 12.88 12.14 -5.66
CA ASN A 106 12.34 10.85 -5.22
C ASN A 106 12.71 10.47 -3.78
N GLU A 107 13.23 11.43 -3.01
CA GLU A 107 13.59 11.23 -1.60
C GLU A 107 12.59 11.92 -0.68
N PHE A 108 12.22 11.25 0.41
CA PHE A 108 11.48 11.85 1.52
C PHE A 108 12.41 12.12 2.69
N SER A 109 12.29 13.30 3.30
CA SER A 109 12.89 13.62 4.60
C SER A 109 11.78 13.67 5.65
N ILE A 110 11.88 12.82 6.68
CA ILE A 110 10.91 12.70 7.77
C ILE A 110 11.51 13.26 9.06
N THR A 111 10.69 13.92 9.85
CA THR A 111 11.03 14.35 11.22
C THR A 111 9.87 14.00 12.14
N TRP A 112 10.12 13.13 13.11
CA TRP A 112 9.15 12.67 14.10
C TRP A 112 9.01 13.67 15.25
N SER A 113 7.94 13.51 16.02
CA SER A 113 7.62 14.42 17.14
C SER A 113 8.67 14.44 18.27
N ASP A 114 9.50 13.41 18.40
CA ASP A 114 10.62 13.33 19.33
C ASP A 114 11.91 13.96 18.80
N GLY A 115 11.91 14.41 17.54
CA GLY A 115 13.03 15.01 16.85
C GLY A 115 13.88 14.02 16.07
N ASP A 116 13.54 12.73 16.08
CA ASP A 116 14.21 11.74 15.24
C ASP A 116 13.92 12.00 13.77
N THR A 117 14.92 11.76 12.92
CA THR A 117 14.84 12.04 11.49
C THR A 117 15.19 10.81 10.67
N GLU A 118 14.47 10.64 9.57
CA GLU A 118 14.70 9.56 8.61
C GLU A 118 14.73 10.11 7.19
N THR A 119 15.43 9.40 6.33
CA THR A 119 15.44 9.67 4.89
C THR A 119 14.99 8.39 4.19
N TRP A 120 13.95 8.49 3.37
CA TRP A 120 13.50 7.37 2.53
C TRP A 120 14.01 7.62 1.11
N GLY A 121 14.95 6.79 0.67
CA GLY A 121 15.52 6.83 -0.68
C GLY A 121 14.52 6.35 -1.75
N GLU A 122 14.86 6.59 -3.02
CA GLU A 122 13.99 6.28 -4.17
C GLU A 122 13.48 4.83 -4.21
N ASP A 123 14.33 3.86 -3.83
CA ASP A 123 14.01 2.42 -3.86
C ASP A 123 13.47 1.88 -2.52
N GLU A 124 13.28 2.75 -1.52
CA GLU A 124 12.87 2.37 -0.16
C GLU A 124 11.39 2.61 0.09
N TRP A 125 10.64 3.11 -0.90
CA TRP A 125 9.21 3.35 -0.73
C TRP A 125 8.39 3.10 -1.99
N PHE A 126 7.10 2.89 -1.81
CA PHE A 126 6.13 2.81 -2.91
C PHE A 126 4.74 3.24 -2.46
N THR A 127 3.92 3.65 -3.43
CA THR A 127 2.52 3.98 -3.19
C THR A 127 1.66 2.74 -3.18
N THR A 128 0.72 2.68 -2.25
CA THR A 128 -0.32 1.63 -2.24
C THR A 128 -1.37 1.83 -3.32
N GLN A 129 -2.16 0.79 -3.58
CA GLN A 129 -3.41 0.87 -4.33
C GLN A 129 -4.64 0.63 -3.44
N ALA A 130 -5.66 1.46 -3.60
CA ALA A 130 -6.96 1.25 -2.94
C ALA A 130 -7.79 0.19 -3.68
N ALA A 131 -8.69 -0.47 -2.96
CA ALA A 131 -9.66 -1.39 -3.57
C ALA A 131 -10.72 -0.63 -4.38
N THR A 132 -11.05 -1.16 -5.56
CA THR A 132 -12.16 -0.64 -6.36
C THR A 132 -13.51 -1.12 -5.80
N ALA A 133 -14.60 -0.44 -6.15
CA ALA A 133 -15.93 -0.82 -5.68
C ALA A 133 -16.30 -2.23 -6.20
N GLY A 134 -16.58 -3.15 -5.27
CA GLY A 134 -16.93 -4.53 -5.61
C GLY A 134 -15.73 -5.46 -5.85
N GLU A 135 -14.49 -4.97 -5.68
CA GLU A 135 -13.28 -5.78 -5.76
C GLU A 135 -13.36 -6.96 -4.78
N LYS A 136 -12.92 -8.14 -5.25
CA LYS A 136 -12.88 -9.38 -4.46
C LYS A 136 -11.49 -9.98 -4.51
N ILE A 137 -11.08 -10.54 -3.39
CA ILE A 137 -9.86 -11.34 -3.21
C ILE A 137 -10.26 -12.81 -3.36
N LYS A 138 -9.39 -13.62 -3.96
CA LYS A 138 -9.60 -15.06 -4.09
C LYS A 138 -8.30 -15.81 -3.85
N GLY A 139 -8.33 -16.77 -2.94
CA GLY A 139 -7.18 -17.61 -2.63
C GLY A 139 -6.93 -17.71 -1.13
N SER A 140 -5.82 -18.35 -0.77
CA SER A 140 -5.31 -18.44 0.58
C SER A 140 -4.03 -17.62 0.68
N TYR A 141 -3.84 -16.95 1.81
CA TYR A 141 -2.74 -16.03 2.03
C TYR A 141 -2.17 -16.21 3.43
N GLU A 142 -0.87 -15.99 3.56
CA GLU A 142 -0.17 -15.98 4.84
C GLU A 142 0.43 -14.61 5.14
N SER A 143 0.40 -14.22 6.42
CA SER A 143 1.03 -13.00 6.91
C SER A 143 2.50 -13.27 7.16
N ILE A 144 3.37 -12.55 6.44
CA ILE A 144 4.83 -12.64 6.64
C ILE A 144 5.42 -11.50 7.48
N SER A 145 4.58 -10.57 7.96
CA SER A 145 4.92 -9.54 8.97
C SER A 145 4.66 -9.98 10.41
N GLY A 146 5.56 -9.62 11.33
CA GLY A 146 5.39 -9.73 12.78
C GLY A 146 4.60 -8.55 13.34
N GLY A 147 3.28 -8.69 13.46
CA GLY A 147 2.38 -7.53 13.64
C GLY A 147 2.56 -6.66 14.90
N GLY A 148 2.36 -5.35 14.68
CA GLY A 148 1.59 -4.41 15.50
C GLY A 148 2.15 -3.95 16.85
N ASN A 149 2.31 -2.64 17.01
CA ASN A 149 2.58 -1.96 18.28
C ASN A 149 1.31 -2.06 19.17
N VAL A 150 1.28 -2.97 20.14
CA VAL A 150 0.16 -3.13 21.09
C VAL A 150 0.16 -2.02 22.14
N ALA A 151 -0.12 -0.78 21.72
CA ALA A 151 -0.29 0.35 22.63
C ALA A 151 -1.69 0.95 22.49
N PHE A 152 -2.38 1.02 23.63
CA PHE A 152 -3.68 1.65 23.92
C PHE A 152 -4.92 0.73 23.90
N GLY A 153 -5.41 0.50 25.12
CA GLY A 153 -6.46 -0.43 25.46
C GLY A 153 -7.89 0.08 25.28
N GLY A 154 -8.80 -0.89 25.24
CA GLY A 154 -10.25 -0.73 25.25
C GLY A 154 -10.91 -1.64 24.22
N ASP A 155 -11.27 -2.86 24.62
CA ASP A 155 -12.29 -3.76 24.05
C ASP A 155 -12.44 -3.92 22.52
N VAL A 156 -11.40 -3.66 21.72
CA VAL A 156 -11.38 -4.05 20.31
C VAL A 156 -10.67 -5.39 20.21
N MET A 157 -11.43 -6.47 19.94
CA MET A 157 -10.86 -7.70 19.40
C MET A 157 -10.11 -7.30 18.12
N ILE A 158 -8.77 -7.44 18.13
CA ILE A 158 -7.95 -7.04 16.99
C ILE A 158 -7.88 -8.25 16.06
N PHE A 159 -8.59 -8.21 14.93
CA PHE A 159 -8.33 -9.18 13.86
C PHE A 159 -6.84 -9.19 13.51
N SER A 160 -6.19 -10.32 13.76
CA SER A 160 -4.77 -10.58 13.52
C SER A 160 -4.61 -12.04 13.16
N ALA A 161 -4.69 -12.35 11.86
CA ALA A 161 -4.58 -13.71 11.35
C ALA A 161 -3.20 -13.97 10.73
N THR A 162 -2.60 -15.12 11.02
CA THR A 162 -1.41 -15.59 10.29
C THR A 162 -1.78 -16.15 8.93
N THR A 163 -2.98 -16.69 8.77
CA THR A 163 -3.48 -17.24 7.51
C THR A 163 -4.92 -16.82 7.29
N ILE A 164 -5.26 -16.37 6.08
CA ILE A 164 -6.62 -16.00 5.69
C ILE A 164 -6.92 -16.52 4.29
N SER A 165 -8.14 -17.02 4.10
CA SER A 165 -8.64 -17.43 2.79
C SER A 165 -9.86 -16.62 2.41
N PHE A 166 -9.99 -16.32 1.12
CA PHE A 166 -11.09 -15.59 0.53
C PHE A 166 -11.71 -16.36 -0.63
N ASP A 167 -13.05 -16.41 -0.67
CA ASP A 167 -13.82 -16.96 -1.79
C ASP A 167 -15.11 -16.16 -2.00
N GLY A 168 -15.18 -15.42 -3.12
CA GLY A 168 -16.25 -14.46 -3.36
C GLY A 168 -16.28 -13.39 -2.27
N ASP A 169 -17.39 -13.27 -1.56
CA ASP A 169 -17.59 -12.34 -0.45
C ASP A 169 -17.30 -12.95 0.93
N LYS A 170 -16.78 -14.18 0.99
CA LYS A 170 -16.52 -14.90 2.25
C LYS A 170 -15.04 -14.88 2.61
N PHE A 171 -14.77 -14.92 3.91
CA PHE A 171 -13.43 -15.11 4.45
C PHE A 171 -13.41 -16.15 5.58
N THR A 172 -12.25 -16.77 5.81
CA THR A 172 -11.96 -17.66 6.95
C THR A 172 -10.51 -17.46 7.43
N TYR A 173 -10.25 -17.49 8.74
CA TYR A 173 -8.87 -17.47 9.27
C TYR A 173 -8.60 -18.62 10.26
N GLU A 174 -8.27 -19.79 9.72
CA GLU A 174 -7.63 -20.87 10.47
C GLU A 174 -6.57 -21.56 9.59
N SER A 175 -5.39 -21.78 10.19
CA SER A 175 -4.38 -22.72 9.70
C SER A 175 -4.92 -24.14 9.86
N THR A 176 -5.35 -24.77 8.76
CA THR A 176 -5.37 -26.23 8.69
C THR A 176 -4.14 -26.67 7.91
N GLY A 177 -3.12 -27.16 8.62
CA GLY A 177 -2.05 -27.90 7.98
C GLY A 177 -2.64 -29.01 7.11
N GLY A 178 -2.23 -29.05 5.84
CA GLY A 178 -2.42 -30.16 4.91
C GLY A 178 -3.87 -30.53 4.56
N GLY A 179 -4.30 -30.19 3.33
CA GLY A 179 -5.38 -30.91 2.65
C GLY A 179 -6.49 -30.00 2.11
N SER A 180 -6.71 -30.08 0.79
CA SER A 180 -7.62 -29.28 -0.03
C SER A 180 -9.13 -29.51 0.21
N THR A 181 -9.61 -29.64 1.45
CA THR A 181 -11.03 -29.90 1.78
C THR A 181 -11.65 -28.96 2.82
N SER A 182 -10.95 -27.90 3.23
CA SER A 182 -11.25 -27.09 4.44
C SER A 182 -12.30 -25.97 4.30
N ASN A 183 -12.79 -25.66 3.09
CA ASN A 183 -13.61 -24.45 2.88
C ASN A 183 -15.01 -24.47 3.53
N LEU A 184 -15.64 -25.65 3.73
CA LEU A 184 -16.99 -25.74 4.30
C LEU A 184 -17.00 -25.89 5.82
N THR A 185 -15.99 -26.54 6.40
CA THR A 185 -15.86 -26.73 7.86
C THR A 185 -15.28 -25.51 8.55
N ALA A 186 -14.37 -24.76 7.92
CA ALA A 186 -13.85 -23.52 8.50
C ALA A 186 -14.91 -22.40 8.51
N TYR A 187 -15.80 -22.35 7.50
CA TYR A 187 -16.83 -21.31 7.41
C TYR A 187 -17.93 -21.43 8.49
N SER A 188 -18.15 -22.61 9.07
CA SER A 188 -19.12 -22.76 10.17
C SER A 188 -18.61 -22.16 11.49
N SER A 189 -17.33 -21.80 11.58
CA SER A 189 -16.77 -21.14 12.76
C SER A 189 -17.34 -19.73 12.90
N GLN A 190 -18.09 -19.48 13.98
CA GLN A 190 -18.79 -18.22 14.18
C GLN A 190 -17.81 -17.04 14.40
N ASP A 191 -16.70 -17.30 15.06
CA ASP A 191 -15.71 -16.26 15.40
C ASP A 191 -14.59 -16.15 14.36
N LYS A 192 -14.46 -17.10 13.44
CA LYS A 192 -13.29 -17.17 12.53
C LYS A 192 -13.63 -17.13 11.04
N ALA A 193 -14.89 -16.91 10.74
CA ALA A 193 -15.38 -16.83 9.39
C ALA A 193 -16.49 -15.80 9.29
N GLY A 194 -16.74 -15.36 8.07
CA GLY A 194 -17.76 -14.36 7.81
C GLY A 194 -17.77 -13.90 6.37
N THR A 195 -18.38 -12.74 6.17
CA THR A 195 -18.34 -12.03 4.90
C THR A 195 -17.49 -10.78 4.98
N TYR A 196 -16.96 -10.32 3.85
CA TYR A 196 -16.18 -9.10 3.80
C TYR A 196 -16.59 -8.19 2.64
N GLU A 197 -16.25 -6.92 2.81
CA GLU A 197 -16.44 -5.88 1.81
C GLU A 197 -15.22 -4.97 1.77
N LEU A 198 -14.68 -4.75 0.57
CA LEU A 198 -13.62 -3.77 0.34
C LEU A 198 -14.22 -2.43 -0.08
N LYS A 199 -13.74 -1.35 0.52
CA LYS A 199 -14.10 0.04 0.17
C LYS A 199 -12.88 0.92 0.25
N GLY A 200 -12.30 1.27 -0.90
CA GLY A 200 -11.11 2.11 -0.95
C GLY A 200 -9.99 1.50 -0.11
N ASN A 201 -9.57 2.22 0.94
CA ASN A 201 -8.53 1.79 1.87
C ASN A 201 -9.07 1.10 3.12
N SER A 202 -10.23 0.47 3.03
CA SER A 202 -10.86 -0.24 4.14
C SER A 202 -11.33 -1.64 3.76
N ILE A 203 -11.17 -2.56 4.69
CA ILE A 203 -11.85 -3.86 4.70
C ILE A 203 -12.84 -3.89 5.86
N ILE A 204 -14.08 -4.27 5.57
CA ILE A 204 -15.13 -4.49 6.57
C ILE A 204 -15.32 -6.00 6.69
N LEU A 205 -14.97 -6.55 7.83
CA LEU A 205 -15.13 -7.97 8.17
C LEU A 205 -16.41 -8.13 9.00
N LYS A 206 -17.37 -8.90 8.49
CA LYS A 206 -18.65 -9.22 9.16
C LYS A 206 -18.63 -10.69 9.55
N PHE A 207 -18.36 -10.95 10.82
CA PHE A 207 -18.21 -12.29 11.36
C PHE A 207 -19.56 -12.98 11.52
N ASN A 208 -19.54 -14.31 11.49
CA ASN A 208 -20.73 -15.14 11.65
C ASN A 208 -21.37 -15.05 13.05
N ASN A 209 -20.61 -14.66 14.07
CA ASN A 209 -21.10 -14.32 15.42
C ASN A 209 -21.82 -12.96 15.49
N GLY A 210 -21.88 -12.20 14.38
CA GLY A 210 -22.49 -10.88 14.29
C GLY A 210 -21.55 -9.71 14.58
N ALA A 211 -20.29 -9.95 14.97
CA ALA A 211 -19.30 -8.91 15.13
C ALA A 211 -18.95 -8.27 13.77
N VAL A 212 -18.66 -6.98 13.77
CA VAL A 212 -18.23 -6.23 12.59
C VAL A 212 -16.96 -5.46 12.91
N GLU A 213 -15.89 -5.76 12.20
CA GLU A 213 -14.63 -5.04 12.28
C GLU A 213 -14.40 -4.25 10.99
N LYS A 214 -13.84 -3.06 11.13
CA LYS A 214 -13.36 -2.27 10.00
C LYS A 214 -11.88 -1.99 10.20
N LYS A 215 -11.06 -2.39 9.23
CA LYS A 215 -9.60 -2.26 9.26
C LYS A 215 -9.11 -1.47 8.05
N PHE A 216 -7.96 -0.84 8.22
CA PHE A 216 -7.21 -0.30 7.10
C PHE A 216 -6.87 -1.42 6.12
N PHE A 217 -6.93 -1.12 4.82
CA PHE A 217 -6.66 -2.05 3.74
C PHE A 217 -5.91 -1.38 2.60
N TYR A 218 -5.04 -2.14 1.94
CA TYR A 218 -4.36 -1.71 0.73
C TYR A 218 -3.87 -2.90 -0.11
N PHE A 219 -3.72 -2.70 -1.41
CA PHE A 219 -2.93 -3.57 -2.29
C PHE A 219 -1.54 -2.98 -2.50
N TYR A 220 -0.57 -3.85 -2.81
CA TYR A 220 0.76 -3.44 -3.27
C TYR A 220 0.69 -2.84 -4.70
N PRO A 221 1.69 -2.04 -5.12
CA PRO A 221 1.71 -1.42 -6.44
C PRO A 221 1.83 -2.43 -7.59
N ASP A 222 2.59 -3.51 -7.39
CA ASP A 222 2.98 -4.42 -8.48
C ASP A 222 1.97 -5.55 -8.71
N GLY A 223 0.92 -5.61 -7.89
CA GLY A 223 -0.09 -6.67 -7.96
C GLY A 223 -1.13 -6.60 -6.84
N LYS A 224 -2.27 -7.25 -7.07
CA LYS A 224 -3.37 -7.38 -6.09
C LYS A 224 -3.37 -8.72 -5.35
N ASP A 225 -2.36 -9.54 -5.61
CA ASP A 225 -2.06 -10.79 -4.92
C ASP A 225 -1.31 -10.57 -3.60
N VAL A 226 -0.68 -9.40 -3.42
CA VAL A 226 -0.14 -8.96 -2.13
C VAL A 226 -0.95 -7.77 -1.61
N PHE A 227 -1.40 -7.85 -0.36
CA PHE A 227 -2.22 -6.82 0.27
C PHE A 227 -1.95 -6.72 1.77
N GLY A 228 -2.31 -5.59 2.37
CA GLY A 228 -2.28 -5.41 3.81
C GLY A 228 -3.64 -5.20 4.44
N ILE A 229 -3.75 -5.64 5.69
CA ILE A 229 -4.88 -5.41 6.60
C ILE A 229 -4.29 -4.89 7.92
N GLY A 230 -4.54 -3.62 8.25
CA GLY A 230 -3.87 -2.94 9.36
C GLY A 230 -2.35 -2.86 9.13
N THR A 231 -1.56 -3.20 10.15
CA THR A 231 -0.09 -3.30 10.05
C THR A 231 0.42 -4.63 9.50
N ARG A 232 -0.45 -5.58 9.14
CA ARG A 232 -0.03 -6.86 8.57
C ARG A 232 -0.16 -6.87 7.06
N TYR A 233 0.79 -7.50 6.38
CA TYR A 233 0.69 -7.79 4.96
C TYR A 233 0.71 -9.29 4.67
N TYR A 234 0.02 -9.67 3.60
CA TYR A 234 -0.33 -11.02 3.24
C TYR A 234 0.14 -11.32 1.82
N VAL A 235 0.79 -12.47 1.65
CA VAL A 235 1.24 -13.02 0.37
C VAL A 235 0.49 -14.33 0.08
N PRO A 236 0.36 -14.73 -1.20
CA PRO A 236 -0.27 -16.01 -1.53
C PRO A 236 0.40 -17.18 -0.79
N ASN A 237 -0.41 -18.08 -0.26
CA ASN A 237 0.04 -19.33 0.34
C ASN A 237 -0.03 -20.42 -0.74
N ASP A 238 1.13 -20.90 -1.19
CA ASP A 238 1.28 -21.92 -2.26
C ASP A 238 0.81 -23.33 -1.83
#